data_AF-A0A9R0WLI7-F1
#
_entry.id   AF-A0A9R0WLI7-F1
#
_cell.length_a   1.000
_cell.length_b   1.000
_cell.length_c   1.000
_cell.angle_alpha   90.00
_cell.angle_beta   90.00
_cell.angle_gamma   90.00
#
_symmetry.space_group_name_H-M   'P 1'
#
loop_
_entity.id
_entity.type
_entity.pdbx_description
1 polymer ?
#
loop_
_entity_poly.entity_id
_entity_poly.type
_entity_poly.pdbx_seq_one_letter_code
_entity_poly.pdbx_strand_id
1 'polypeptide(L)'
;MGICCSREGGGRELEETEGWFPWKHDDFLQEQLAGAAGVSMHTKQGWKGVNQDAMAACQDFAGHKGQIFCGVFDGHGPLGRDVARHVRDSLPKKLSASLAPSTEDDAPSSNSNADVDSFDKSDCTSSSDASDENQLLSSWKSLIVKAFEDVDEELRQHSGIDCLCSGTTAVTVVRQGDHLIIANLGDSRAVLCTRDSKGRPVSVQITTDLKPDLPGQPLNFSCHTCL
;
A
#
# COMPACT_ATOMS: atom_id res chain seq x y z
N MET A 1 1.57 -7.29 15.34
CA MET A 1 2.25 -7.60 14.06
C MET A 1 2.88 -6.32 13.51
N GLY A 2 3.77 -6.39 12.51
CA GLY A 2 4.30 -5.18 11.85
C GLY A 2 5.21 -5.45 10.66
N ILE A 3 5.36 -4.43 9.83
CA ILE A 3 6.28 -4.37 8.68
C ILE A 3 7.26 -3.23 8.91
N CYS A 4 8.54 -3.45 8.63
CA CYS A 4 9.55 -2.42 8.54
C CYS A 4 10.11 -2.38 7.12
N CYS A 5 10.12 -1.19 6.53
CA CYS A 5 10.67 -0.93 5.20
C CYS A 5 11.72 0.17 5.32
N SER A 6 12.94 -0.10 4.85
CA SER A 6 14.06 0.84 4.85
C SER A 6 14.60 1.04 3.44
N ARG A 7 14.98 2.28 3.12
CA ARG A 7 15.79 2.60 1.94
C ARG A 7 17.18 1.98 2.10
N GLU A 8 17.77 1.46 1.03
CA GLU A 8 19.15 1.00 1.05
C GLU A 8 20.10 2.12 1.47
N GLY A 9 20.97 1.83 2.43
CA GLY A 9 22.12 2.68 2.73
C GLY A 9 23.23 2.31 1.74
N GLY A 10 23.72 3.28 0.97
CA GLY A 10 24.89 3.04 0.13
C GLY A 10 26.07 2.56 1.00
N GLY A 11 26.38 1.25 0.97
CA GLY A 11 27.49 0.69 1.74
C GLY A 11 27.43 -0.82 2.00
N ARG A 12 28.17 -1.55 1.13
CA ARG A 12 28.74 -2.91 1.25
C ARG A 12 27.77 -4.10 1.17
N GLU A 13 27.98 -4.92 0.13
CA GLU A 13 27.61 -6.34 0.07
C GLU A 13 27.86 -7.01 1.43
N LEU A 14 26.80 -7.48 2.05
CA LEU A 14 26.89 -8.42 3.16
C LEU A 14 26.73 -9.81 2.57
N GLU A 15 27.76 -10.62 2.79
CA GLU A 15 27.86 -12.02 2.36
C GLU A 15 26.61 -12.82 2.71
N GLU A 16 26.20 -13.65 1.77
CA GLU A 16 25.19 -14.69 1.92
C GLU A 16 25.53 -15.54 3.16
N THR A 17 24.74 -15.38 4.22
CA THR A 17 24.72 -16.36 5.31
C THR A 17 23.47 -17.19 5.14
N GLU A 18 23.65 -18.37 4.54
CA GLU A 18 22.70 -19.47 4.57
C GLU A 18 22.26 -19.72 6.02
N GLY A 19 20.96 -19.53 6.27
CA GLY A 19 20.41 -19.54 7.63
C GLY A 19 18.93 -19.87 7.68
N TRP A 20 18.60 -21.08 7.21
CA TRP A 20 17.42 -21.88 7.51
C TRP A 20 16.57 -21.44 8.72
N PHE A 21 15.32 -21.02 8.49
CA PHE A 21 14.26 -21.07 9.50
C PHE A 21 12.95 -21.59 8.89
N PRO A 22 12.42 -22.73 9.36
CA PRO A 22 11.30 -23.41 8.72
C PRO A 22 9.99 -23.09 9.45
N TRP A 23 9.11 -22.27 8.88
CA TRP A 23 7.66 -22.41 9.09
C TRP A 23 6.93 -21.97 7.81
N LYS A 24 6.41 -22.97 7.09
CA LYS A 24 5.46 -22.82 6.00
C LYS A 24 4.09 -22.47 6.56
N HIS A 25 3.48 -21.40 6.07
CA HIS A 25 2.09 -21.30 5.61
C HIS A 25 1.74 -19.83 5.38
N ASP A 26 1.78 -19.39 4.12
CA ASP A 26 1.03 -18.27 3.53
C ASP A 26 1.47 -18.16 2.05
N ASP A 27 1.03 -19.10 1.22
CA ASP A 27 1.34 -19.13 -0.21
C ASP A 27 0.51 -18.05 -0.94
N PHE A 28 1.14 -16.91 -1.27
CA PHE A 28 1.03 -16.20 -2.57
C PHE A 28 1.88 -14.90 -2.67
N LEU A 29 2.51 -14.40 -1.60
CA LEU A 29 3.37 -13.20 -1.65
C LEU A 29 4.66 -13.40 -0.84
N GLN A 30 5.45 -14.38 -1.27
CA GLN A 30 6.83 -14.53 -0.83
C GLN A 30 7.72 -14.80 -2.03
N GLU A 31 7.74 -13.86 -2.97
CA GLU A 31 8.71 -13.88 -4.06
C GLU A 31 9.91 -12.99 -3.67
N GLN A 32 11.03 -13.68 -3.46
CA GLN A 32 12.41 -13.24 -3.21
C GLN A 32 12.66 -11.76 -2.83
N LEU A 33 13.01 -11.55 -1.57
CA LEU A 33 13.65 -10.36 -1.01
C LEU A 33 15.08 -10.19 -1.56
N ALA A 34 15.22 -9.78 -2.81
CA ALA A 34 16.50 -9.34 -3.39
C ALA A 34 16.28 -8.11 -4.28
N GLY A 35 16.13 -6.95 -3.63
CA GLY A 35 16.03 -5.64 -4.27
C GLY A 35 16.49 -4.53 -3.31
N ALA A 36 16.78 -3.35 -3.87
CA ALA A 36 17.45 -2.15 -3.31
C ALA A 36 16.78 -1.48 -2.07
N ALA A 37 16.00 -2.21 -1.29
CA ALA A 37 15.39 -1.78 -0.04
C ALA A 37 15.07 -2.99 0.83
N GLY A 38 15.46 -2.92 2.10
CA GLY A 38 15.20 -3.97 3.08
C GLY A 38 13.76 -3.91 3.56
N VAL A 39 13.00 -4.98 3.34
CA VAL A 39 11.68 -5.18 3.93
C VAL A 39 11.74 -6.36 4.89
N SER A 40 11.26 -6.15 6.12
CA SER A 40 11.10 -7.21 7.11
C SER A 40 9.68 -7.20 7.67
N MET A 41 9.14 -8.38 7.94
CA MET A 41 7.77 -8.57 8.40
C MET A 41 7.78 -9.53 9.57
N HIS A 42 7.00 -9.23 10.61
CA HIS A 42 6.91 -10.10 11.76
C HIS A 42 5.50 -10.08 12.36
N THR A 43 4.95 -11.28 12.56
CA THR A 43 3.70 -11.51 13.27
C THR A 43 3.92 -12.57 14.33
N LYS A 44 3.20 -12.44 15.45
CA LYS A 44 3.24 -13.41 16.53
C LYS A 44 1.82 -13.55 17.05
N GLN A 45 1.33 -14.79 17.09
CA GLN A 45 0.05 -15.08 17.71
C GLN A 45 0.10 -14.66 19.19
N GLY A 46 -0.86 -13.84 19.58
CA GLY A 46 -1.05 -13.44 20.96
C GLY A 46 -1.78 -14.52 21.77
N TRP A 47 -2.29 -14.13 22.93
CA TRP A 47 -3.08 -14.99 23.82
C TRP A 47 -4.58 -15.03 23.43
N LYS A 48 -5.01 -14.18 22.50
CA LYS A 48 -6.40 -14.06 22.04
C LYS A 48 -6.65 -14.97 20.84
N GLY A 49 -6.85 -16.26 21.10
CA GLY A 49 -7.35 -17.21 20.10
C GLY A 49 -6.53 -17.26 18.79
N VAL A 50 -7.21 -17.54 17.68
CA VAL A 50 -6.62 -17.57 16.33
C VAL A 50 -6.13 -16.17 15.95
N ASN A 51 -4.93 -16.08 15.38
CA ASN A 51 -4.42 -14.81 14.86
C ASN A 51 -5.27 -14.31 13.69
N GLN A 52 -5.83 -13.11 13.81
CA GLN A 52 -6.68 -12.47 12.79
C GLN A 52 -5.92 -11.41 11.98
N ASP A 53 -4.69 -11.10 12.38
CA ASP A 53 -3.76 -10.21 11.68
C ASP A 53 -3.35 -10.77 10.31
N ALA A 54 -3.29 -9.91 9.30
CA ALA A 54 -2.73 -10.20 7.99
C ALA A 54 -1.81 -9.07 7.52
N MET A 55 -0.81 -9.40 6.70
CA MET A 55 0.16 -8.42 6.20
C MET A 55 0.68 -8.81 4.82
N ALA A 56 1.02 -7.82 4.00
CA ALA A 56 1.58 -8.01 2.66
C ALA A 56 2.73 -7.04 2.43
N ALA A 57 3.76 -7.50 1.72
CA ALA A 57 4.76 -6.65 1.09
C ALA A 57 5.05 -7.15 -0.32
N CYS A 58 5.26 -6.21 -1.24
CA CYS A 58 5.56 -6.50 -2.64
C CYS A 58 6.63 -5.50 -3.12
N GLN A 59 7.78 -6.01 -3.55
CA GLN A 59 8.80 -5.23 -4.24
C GLN A 59 8.46 -5.15 -5.74
N ASP A 60 9.04 -4.15 -6.41
CA ASP A 60 8.76 -3.83 -7.82
C ASP A 60 7.25 -3.76 -8.12
N PHE A 61 6.52 -3.12 -7.19
CA PHE A 61 5.06 -3.09 -7.19
C PHE A 61 4.50 -2.53 -8.52
N ALA A 62 3.43 -3.17 -9.01
CA ALA A 62 2.80 -2.87 -10.30
C ALA A 62 3.78 -2.92 -11.50
N GLY A 63 4.87 -3.69 -11.41
CA GLY A 63 5.87 -3.80 -12.47
C GLY A 63 6.84 -2.62 -12.52
N HIS A 64 6.77 -1.69 -11.56
CA HIS A 64 7.65 -0.54 -11.50
C HIS A 64 8.86 -0.82 -10.60
N LYS A 65 10.05 -0.91 -11.20
CA LYS A 65 11.30 -1.17 -10.47
C LYS A 65 11.53 -0.19 -9.32
N GLY A 66 11.86 -0.72 -8.15
CA GLY A 66 12.13 0.04 -6.93
C GLY A 66 10.89 0.56 -6.20
N GLN A 67 9.68 0.37 -6.73
CA GLN A 67 8.45 0.64 -5.99
C GLN A 67 8.16 -0.46 -4.99
N ILE A 68 7.65 -0.10 -3.82
CA ILE A 68 7.29 -1.06 -2.77
C ILE A 68 5.88 -0.80 -2.32
N PHE A 69 5.07 -1.85 -2.25
CA PHE A 69 3.82 -1.85 -1.53
C PHE A 69 4.00 -2.58 -0.20
N CYS A 70 3.48 -2.01 0.88
CA CYS A 70 3.35 -2.63 2.19
C CYS A 70 1.93 -2.43 2.71
N GLY A 71 1.36 -3.44 3.37
CA GLY A 71 0.03 -3.37 3.95
C GLY A 71 -0.08 -4.18 5.24
N VAL A 72 -0.73 -3.62 6.26
CA VAL A 72 -1.03 -4.24 7.55
C VAL A 72 -2.53 -4.17 7.78
N PHE A 73 -3.11 -5.32 8.15
CA PHE A 73 -4.55 -5.52 8.28
C PHE A 73 -4.86 -6.22 9.61
N ASP A 74 -5.54 -5.51 10.52
CA ASP A 74 -5.97 -6.04 11.82
C ASP A 74 -7.43 -6.51 11.73
N GLY A 75 -7.62 -7.81 11.55
CA GLY A 75 -8.92 -8.45 11.44
C GLY A 75 -9.62 -8.58 12.79
N HIS A 76 -10.93 -8.34 12.82
CA HIS A 76 -11.76 -8.48 14.02
C HIS A 76 -13.12 -9.10 13.70
N GLY A 77 -13.80 -9.58 14.75
CA GLY A 77 -15.08 -10.26 14.64
C GLY A 77 -14.94 -11.75 14.30
N PRO A 78 -16.06 -12.48 14.13
CA PRO A 78 -16.05 -13.94 13.96
C PRO A 78 -15.22 -14.42 12.77
N LEU A 79 -15.21 -13.66 11.67
CA LEU A 79 -14.49 -13.98 10.43
C LEU A 79 -13.38 -12.96 10.12
N GLY A 80 -12.90 -12.22 11.13
CA GLY A 80 -11.91 -11.16 10.95
C GLY A 80 -10.64 -11.59 10.23
N ARG A 81 -10.17 -12.82 10.49
CA ARG A 81 -9.02 -13.41 9.78
C ARG A 81 -9.27 -13.54 8.28
N ASP A 82 -10.46 -13.97 7.89
CA ASP A 82 -10.80 -14.24 6.49
C ASP A 82 -11.03 -12.92 5.74
N VAL A 83 -11.65 -11.93 6.39
CA VAL A 83 -11.74 -10.55 5.89
C VAL A 83 -10.34 -9.94 5.70
N ALA A 84 -9.47 -9.98 6.72
CA ALA A 84 -8.13 -9.41 6.65
C ALA A 84 -7.28 -10.04 5.54
N ARG A 85 -7.37 -11.37 5.36
CA ARG A 85 -6.69 -12.07 4.26
C ARG A 85 -7.26 -11.71 2.89
N HIS A 86 -8.58 -11.58 2.77
CA HIS A 86 -9.19 -11.15 1.53
C HIS A 86 -8.71 -9.74 1.13
N VAL A 87 -8.72 -8.78 2.05
CA VAL A 87 -8.20 -7.43 1.79
C VAL A 87 -6.70 -7.45 1.46
N ARG A 88 -5.90 -8.24 2.21
CA ARG A 88 -4.46 -8.45 1.93
C ARG A 88 -4.22 -8.91 0.48
N ASP A 89 -5.04 -9.83 -0.02
CA ASP A 89 -4.83 -10.49 -1.31
C ASP A 89 -5.47 -9.73 -2.50
N SER A 90 -6.56 -9.00 -2.27
CA SER A 90 -7.30 -8.27 -3.32
C SER A 90 -6.81 -6.84 -3.51
N LEU A 91 -6.55 -6.11 -2.41
CA LEU A 91 -6.25 -4.67 -2.48
C LEU A 91 -4.99 -4.35 -3.32
N PRO A 92 -3.85 -5.05 -3.17
CA PRO A 92 -2.68 -4.77 -4.01
C PRO A 92 -2.93 -5.06 -5.49
N LYS A 93 -3.77 -6.06 -5.81
CA LYS A 93 -4.12 -6.42 -7.19
C LYS A 93 -4.98 -5.35 -7.86
N LYS A 94 -5.97 -4.79 -7.14
CA LYS A 94 -6.81 -3.68 -7.64
C LYS A 94 -5.98 -2.44 -7.91
N LEU A 95 -5.06 -2.12 -6.99
CA LEU A 95 -4.12 -1.02 -7.15
C LEU A 95 -3.20 -1.24 -8.35
N SER A 96 -2.55 -2.40 -8.45
CA SER A 96 -1.63 -2.69 -9.55
C SER A 96 -2.31 -2.70 -10.91
N ALA A 97 -3.54 -3.23 -11.00
CA ALA A 97 -4.32 -3.22 -12.25
C ALA A 97 -4.67 -1.80 -12.70
N SER A 98 -4.89 -0.88 -11.76
CA SER A 98 -5.20 0.52 -12.07
C SER A 98 -3.96 1.38 -12.39
N LEU A 99 -2.76 0.88 -12.02
CA LEU A 99 -1.47 1.50 -12.31
C LEU A 99 -0.82 0.96 -13.58
N ALA A 100 -1.24 -0.22 -14.04
CA ALA A 100 -0.73 -0.80 -15.27
C ALA A 100 -0.97 0.18 -16.43
N PRO A 101 0.05 0.43 -17.28
CA PRO A 101 -0.18 1.17 -18.50
C PRO A 101 -1.25 0.42 -19.28
N SER A 102 -2.29 1.12 -19.71
CA SER A 102 -3.26 0.58 -20.66
C SER A 102 -2.49 0.09 -21.87
N THR A 103 -2.29 -1.22 -21.96
CA THR A 103 -1.85 -1.86 -23.20
C THR A 103 -2.99 -1.64 -24.17
N GLU A 104 -2.82 -0.68 -25.08
CA GLU A 104 -3.63 -0.58 -26.29
C GLU A 104 -3.38 -1.83 -27.13
N ASP A 105 -3.98 -2.95 -26.76
CA ASP A 105 -4.04 -4.18 -27.55
C ASP A 105 -5.15 -5.06 -26.95
N ASP A 106 -6.41 -4.69 -27.20
CA ASP A 106 -7.52 -5.61 -27.50
C ASP A 106 -8.86 -4.86 -27.62
N ALA A 107 -9.21 -4.47 -28.85
CA ALA A 107 -10.62 -4.32 -29.25
C ALA A 107 -10.76 -4.56 -30.77
N PRO A 108 -11.70 -5.42 -31.22
CA PRO A 108 -12.21 -5.32 -32.57
C PRO A 108 -13.28 -4.22 -32.64
N SER A 109 -13.01 -3.24 -33.49
CA SER A 109 -13.86 -2.22 -34.13
C SER A 109 -15.34 -2.13 -33.74
N SER A 110 -15.74 -0.96 -33.25
CA SER A 110 -17.03 -0.35 -33.61
C SER A 110 -16.91 1.18 -33.70
N ASN A 111 -17.20 1.69 -34.90
CA ASN A 111 -17.19 3.11 -35.27
C ASN A 111 -18.25 3.93 -34.51
N SER A 112 -17.87 5.12 -34.03
CA SER A 112 -18.67 6.33 -34.24
C SER A 112 -17.80 7.60 -34.11
N ASN A 113 -18.02 8.53 -35.04
CA ASN A 113 -17.29 9.80 -35.20
C ASN A 113 -17.86 10.90 -34.30
N ALA A 114 -16.98 11.83 -33.89
CA ALA A 114 -17.16 13.23 -33.43
C ALA A 114 -16.28 13.45 -32.19
N ASP A 115 -15.55 14.54 -31.95
CA ASP A 115 -15.20 15.75 -32.67
C ASP A 115 -13.99 16.34 -31.90
N VAL A 116 -13.19 17.14 -32.60
CA VAL A 116 -12.05 17.98 -32.17
C VAL A 116 -12.14 18.55 -30.74
N ASP A 117 -11.07 18.64 -29.96
CA ASP A 117 -10.24 19.85 -29.94
C ASP A 117 -8.78 19.61 -29.49
N SER A 118 -7.90 20.41 -30.07
CA SER A 118 -6.44 20.40 -30.03
C SER A 118 -5.94 21.53 -29.14
N PHE A 119 -5.05 21.25 -28.18
CA PHE A 119 -4.14 22.25 -27.59
C PHE A 119 -3.09 21.53 -26.73
N ASP A 120 -1.80 21.83 -26.68
CA ASP A 120 -0.82 22.55 -27.49
C ASP A 120 0.52 22.11 -26.88
N LYS A 121 1.56 22.00 -27.70
CA LYS A 121 2.89 21.56 -27.28
C LYS A 121 3.68 22.82 -26.92
N SER A 122 3.95 23.08 -25.64
CA SER A 122 4.90 24.12 -25.25
C SER A 122 5.96 23.60 -24.27
N ASP A 123 7.19 23.90 -24.66
CA ASP A 123 8.47 23.71 -24.00
C ASP A 123 8.69 24.72 -22.85
N CYS A 124 9.72 24.45 -22.05
CA CYS A 124 10.51 25.30 -21.15
C CYS A 124 10.12 25.60 -19.67
N THR A 125 10.95 25.04 -18.78
CA THR A 125 11.64 25.65 -17.61
C THR A 125 10.87 26.16 -16.37
N SER A 126 10.99 25.36 -15.29
CA SER A 126 11.15 25.70 -13.86
C SER A 126 10.16 26.65 -13.17
N SER A 127 9.13 26.08 -12.52
CA SER A 127 8.61 26.49 -11.18
C SER A 127 7.38 25.66 -10.71
N SER A 128 7.41 24.31 -10.80
CA SER A 128 6.19 23.48 -10.68
C SER A 128 6.22 22.28 -9.73
N ASP A 129 7.18 22.17 -8.80
CA ASP A 129 7.26 20.98 -7.92
C ASP A 129 5.97 20.74 -7.11
N ALA A 130 5.33 21.81 -6.64
CA ALA A 130 4.09 21.70 -5.87
C ALA A 130 2.87 21.31 -6.72
N SER A 131 2.81 21.65 -8.01
CA SER A 131 1.67 21.27 -8.86
C SER A 131 1.70 19.78 -9.21
N ASP A 132 2.90 19.25 -9.44
CA ASP A 132 3.10 17.86 -9.85
C ASP A 132 2.88 16.90 -8.67
N GLU A 133 3.35 17.25 -7.46
CA GLU A 133 3.06 16.49 -6.23
C GLU A 133 1.56 16.46 -5.90
N ASN A 134 0.85 17.58 -6.08
CA ASN A 134 -0.60 17.63 -5.86
C ASN A 134 -1.38 16.79 -6.89
N GLN A 135 -0.92 16.75 -8.14
CA GLN A 135 -1.51 15.91 -9.18
C GLN A 135 -1.27 14.42 -8.88
N LEU A 136 -0.05 14.05 -8.47
CA LEU A 136 0.30 12.70 -8.04
C LEU A 136 -0.54 12.24 -6.85
N LEU A 137 -0.65 13.09 -5.81
CA LEU A 137 -1.49 12.86 -4.63
C LEU A 137 -2.96 12.62 -5.04
N SER A 138 -3.50 13.47 -5.93
CA SER A 138 -4.90 13.38 -6.36
C SER A 138 -5.17 12.10 -7.15
N SER A 139 -4.25 11.72 -8.04
CA SER A 139 -4.32 10.46 -8.81
C SER A 139 -4.32 9.25 -7.87
N TRP A 140 -3.31 9.16 -7.00
CA TRP A 140 -3.21 8.06 -6.04
C TRP A 140 -4.39 8.00 -5.08
N LYS A 141 -4.89 9.15 -4.62
CA LYS A 141 -6.08 9.20 -3.77
C LYS A 141 -7.28 8.56 -4.46
N SER A 142 -7.54 8.93 -5.72
CA SER A 142 -8.65 8.38 -6.49
C SER A 142 -8.50 6.86 -6.71
N LEU A 143 -7.28 6.41 -7.03
CA LEU A 143 -6.98 4.99 -7.23
C LEU A 143 -7.19 4.17 -5.96
N ILE A 144 -6.70 4.68 -4.83
CA ILE A 144 -6.79 3.98 -3.55
C ILE A 144 -8.23 3.95 -3.05
N VAL A 145 -8.95 5.07 -3.08
CA VAL A 145 -10.36 5.10 -2.69
C VAL A 145 -11.17 4.09 -3.51
N LYS A 146 -10.99 4.10 -4.84
CA LYS A 146 -11.66 3.14 -5.73
C LYS A 146 -11.28 1.69 -5.39
N ALA A 147 -10.00 1.41 -5.14
CA ALA A 147 -9.57 0.06 -4.78
C ALA A 147 -10.16 -0.43 -3.45
N PHE A 148 -10.29 0.46 -2.45
CA PHE A 148 -10.98 0.13 -1.20
C PHE A 148 -12.47 -0.12 -1.41
N GLU A 149 -13.15 0.71 -2.21
CA GLU A 149 -14.56 0.53 -2.56
C GLU A 149 -14.80 -0.79 -3.31
N ASP A 150 -13.96 -1.11 -4.30
CA ASP A 150 -14.04 -2.36 -5.06
C ASP A 150 -13.86 -3.59 -4.14
N VAL A 151 -12.90 -3.55 -3.21
CA VAL A 151 -12.67 -4.65 -2.26
C VAL A 151 -13.81 -4.77 -1.23
N ASP A 152 -14.38 -3.66 -0.77
CA ASP A 152 -15.54 -3.68 0.13
C ASP A 152 -16.78 -4.28 -0.55
N GLU A 153 -17.00 -3.95 -1.82
CA GLU A 153 -18.07 -4.55 -2.62
C GLU A 153 -17.83 -6.05 -2.87
N GLU A 154 -16.59 -6.47 -3.15
CA GLU A 154 -16.22 -7.89 -3.27
C GLU A 154 -16.52 -8.66 -1.99
N LEU A 155 -16.18 -8.10 -0.82
CA LEU A 155 -16.50 -8.69 0.48
C LEU A 155 -18.01 -8.80 0.71
N ARG A 156 -18.78 -7.77 0.34
CA ARG A 156 -20.24 -7.75 0.48
C ARG A 156 -20.93 -8.82 -0.37
N GLN A 157 -20.37 -9.12 -1.54
CA GLN A 157 -20.88 -10.16 -2.44
C GLN A 157 -20.38 -11.56 -2.10
N HIS A 158 -19.40 -11.69 -1.20
CA HIS A 158 -18.75 -12.96 -0.89
C HIS A 158 -19.62 -13.84 0.01
N SER A 159 -20.25 -14.87 -0.56
CA SER A 159 -21.20 -15.76 0.14
C SER A 159 -20.61 -16.54 1.34
N GLY A 160 -19.28 -16.65 1.42
CA GLY A 160 -18.56 -17.32 2.51
C GLY A 160 -18.02 -16.42 3.63
N ILE A 161 -18.13 -15.08 3.51
CA ILE A 161 -17.58 -14.13 4.50
C ILE A 161 -18.71 -13.21 4.97
N ASP A 162 -19.22 -13.45 6.17
CA ASP A 162 -20.16 -12.54 6.82
C ASP A 162 -19.44 -11.31 7.42
N CYS A 163 -19.53 -10.20 6.70
CA CYS A 163 -18.97 -8.90 7.08
C CYS A 163 -19.92 -8.02 7.92
N LEU A 164 -21.08 -8.51 8.35
CA LEU A 164 -21.98 -7.74 9.22
C LEU A 164 -21.35 -7.44 10.59
N CYS A 165 -20.63 -8.43 11.12
CA CYS A 165 -20.00 -8.39 12.45
C CYS A 165 -18.48 -8.67 12.38
N SER A 166 -17.92 -8.75 11.18
CA SER A 166 -16.50 -9.00 10.95
C SER A 166 -15.92 -7.90 10.07
N GLY A 167 -14.67 -7.52 10.33
CA GLY A 167 -14.03 -6.45 9.60
C GLY A 167 -12.51 -6.55 9.71
N THR A 168 -11.83 -5.60 9.07
CA THR A 168 -10.39 -5.41 9.23
C THR A 168 -10.06 -3.94 9.20
N THR A 169 -9.01 -3.54 9.90
CA THR A 169 -8.32 -2.27 9.60
C THR A 169 -7.46 -2.43 8.35
N ALA A 170 -6.97 -1.32 7.81
CA ALA A 170 -5.96 -1.31 6.76
C ALA A 170 -5.07 -0.09 6.91
N VAL A 171 -3.76 -0.30 7.04
CA VAL A 171 -2.76 0.73 6.77
C VAL A 171 -1.87 0.26 5.64
N THR A 172 -1.83 1.03 4.55
CA THR A 172 -1.03 0.71 3.37
C THR A 172 -0.05 1.83 3.06
N VAL A 173 1.11 1.45 2.53
CA VAL A 173 2.18 2.35 2.12
C VAL A 173 2.65 1.92 0.74
N VAL A 174 2.59 2.83 -0.23
CA VAL A 174 3.30 2.70 -1.51
C VAL A 174 4.49 3.65 -1.50
N ARG A 175 5.69 3.10 -1.65
CA ARG A 175 6.89 3.89 -1.90
C ARG A 175 7.10 4.02 -3.40
N GLN A 176 7.04 5.24 -3.91
CA GLN A 176 7.33 5.59 -5.29
C GLN A 176 8.49 6.58 -5.34
N GLY A 177 9.70 6.08 -5.61
CA GLY A 177 10.92 6.90 -5.55
C GLY A 177 11.17 7.42 -4.14
N ASP A 178 11.12 8.75 -4.00
CA ASP A 178 11.23 9.45 -2.71
C ASP A 178 9.85 9.80 -2.10
N HIS A 179 8.73 9.45 -2.74
CA HIS A 179 7.40 9.67 -2.17
C HIS A 179 6.88 8.42 -1.45
N LEU A 180 6.23 8.63 -0.30
CA LEU A 180 5.44 7.66 0.44
C LEU A 180 3.96 8.04 0.35
N ILE A 181 3.19 7.21 -0.33
CA ILE A 181 1.74 7.32 -0.42
C ILE A 181 1.13 6.41 0.63
N ILE A 182 0.35 6.99 1.55
CA ILE A 182 -0.16 6.28 2.74
C ILE A 182 -1.67 6.41 2.82
N ALA A 183 -2.33 5.27 3.02
CA ALA A 183 -3.75 5.22 3.31
C ALA A 183 -4.01 4.48 4.62
N ASN A 184 -4.82 5.09 5.48
CA ASN A 184 -5.19 4.51 6.78
C ASN A 184 -6.70 4.45 6.97
N LEU A 185 -7.20 3.26 7.23
CA LEU A 185 -8.58 2.92 7.57
C LEU A 185 -8.59 2.10 8.87
N GLY A 186 -8.87 2.77 10.00
CA GLY A 186 -8.90 2.15 11.32
C GLY A 186 -7.81 2.68 12.25
N ASP A 187 -7.49 1.91 13.28
CA ASP A 187 -6.54 2.26 14.35
C ASP A 187 -5.17 1.59 14.23
N SER A 188 -4.91 0.91 13.10
CA SER A 188 -3.54 0.58 12.67
C SER A 188 -2.72 1.85 12.42
N ARG A 189 -1.39 1.75 12.51
CA ARG A 189 -0.52 2.93 12.48
C ARG A 189 0.75 2.73 11.66
N ALA A 190 1.10 3.75 10.88
CA ALA A 190 2.41 3.90 10.28
C ALA A 190 3.24 4.96 11.03
N VAL A 191 4.53 4.68 11.22
CA VAL A 191 5.49 5.56 11.89
C VAL A 191 6.76 5.62 11.03
N LEU A 192 7.15 6.82 10.65
CA LEU A 192 8.40 7.09 9.93
C LEU A 192 9.53 7.27 10.94
N CYS A 193 10.61 6.51 10.79
CA CYS A 193 11.87 6.78 11.46
C CYS A 193 12.73 7.67 10.55
N THR A 194 13.04 8.89 10.98
CA THR A 194 13.89 9.83 10.26
C THR A 194 15.01 10.35 11.17
N ARG A 195 15.88 11.23 10.67
CA ARG A 195 16.92 11.89 11.48
C ARG A 195 16.59 13.37 11.68
N ASP A 196 16.80 13.87 12.89
CA ASP A 196 16.72 15.31 13.15
C ASP A 196 17.96 16.06 12.61
N SER A 197 17.98 17.39 12.77
CA SER A 197 19.10 18.24 12.36
C SER A 197 20.44 17.92 13.05
N LYS A 198 20.43 17.10 14.11
CA LYS A 198 21.62 16.63 14.82
C LYS A 198 21.98 15.18 14.44
N GLY A 199 21.32 14.63 13.43
CA GLY A 199 21.52 13.25 12.97
C GLY A 199 20.95 12.19 13.90
N ARG A 200 20.15 12.54 14.91
CA ARG A 200 19.59 11.59 15.89
C ARG A 200 18.30 10.97 15.32
N PRO A 201 18.05 9.67 15.52
CA PRO A 201 16.82 9.03 15.07
C PRO A 201 15.61 9.63 15.80
N VAL A 202 14.57 9.97 15.05
CA VAL A 202 13.29 10.48 15.55
C VAL A 202 12.16 9.71 14.89
N SER A 203 11.19 9.30 15.70
CA SER A 203 9.94 8.68 15.22
C SER A 203 8.88 9.75 14.96
N VAL A 204 8.32 9.76 13.77
CA VAL A 204 7.22 10.63 13.36
C VAL A 204 6.02 9.76 12.99
N GLN A 205 4.91 9.92 13.70
CA GLN A 205 3.67 9.24 13.34
C GLN A 205 3.10 9.90 12.07
N ILE A 206 2.86 9.11 11.03
CA ILE A 206 2.44 9.60 9.70
C ILE A 206 0.99 9.25 9.36
N THR A 207 0.32 8.49 10.22
CA THR A 207 -1.14 8.25 10.16
C THR A 207 -1.80 8.64 11.47
N THR A 208 -3.06 9.05 11.42
CA THR A 208 -3.88 9.26 12.63
C THR A 208 -4.86 8.12 12.77
N ASP A 209 -4.89 7.47 13.92
CA ASP A 209 -5.84 6.41 14.25
C ASP A 209 -7.28 6.93 14.10
N LEU A 210 -8.12 6.17 13.40
CA LEU A 210 -9.54 6.44 13.31
C LEU A 210 -10.24 5.84 14.53
N LYS A 211 -10.57 6.70 15.48
CA LYS A 211 -11.32 6.33 16.69
C LYS A 211 -12.66 7.05 16.74
N PRO A 212 -13.73 6.41 17.23
CA PRO A 212 -15.07 7.01 17.26
C PRO A 212 -15.18 8.33 18.04
N ASP A 213 -14.29 8.55 18.99
CA ASP A 213 -14.22 9.71 19.88
C ASP A 213 -13.47 10.91 19.30
N LEU A 214 -12.81 10.76 18.15
CA LEU A 214 -12.05 11.82 17.49
C LEU A 214 -12.85 12.44 16.33
N PRO A 215 -12.87 13.78 16.18
CA PRO A 215 -13.42 14.42 15.00
C PRO A 215 -12.53 14.13 13.80
N GLY A 216 -12.99 13.31 12.84
CA GLY A 216 -12.20 12.91 11.67
C GLY A 216 -13.03 12.27 10.57
N GLN A 217 -12.49 12.27 9.34
CA GLN A 217 -13.10 11.58 8.19
C GLN A 217 -12.86 10.05 8.29
N PRO A 218 -13.72 9.21 7.71
CA PRO A 218 -13.65 7.75 7.85
C PRO A 218 -12.45 7.11 7.13
N LEU A 219 -11.69 7.85 6.31
CA LEU A 219 -10.44 7.39 5.67
C LEU A 219 -9.46 8.57 5.63
N ASN A 220 -8.22 8.36 6.08
CA ASN A 220 -7.17 9.37 6.03
C ASN A 220 -6.10 8.99 4.99
N PHE A 221 -5.81 9.94 4.10
CA PHE A 221 -4.83 9.80 3.02
C PHE A 221 -3.73 10.85 3.18
N SER A 222 -2.47 10.46 3.07
CA SER A 222 -1.33 11.38 3.07
C SER A 222 -0.27 10.95 2.05
N CYS A 223 0.41 11.93 1.45
CA CYS A 223 1.66 11.71 0.72
C CYS A 223 2.77 12.45 1.47
N HIS A 224 3.89 11.77 1.67
CA HIS A 224 5.07 12.32 2.30
C HIS A 224 6.27 12.15 1.38
N THR A 225 6.99 13.23 1.09
CA THR A 225 8.26 13.16 0.39
C THR A 225 9.38 12.88 1.42
N CYS A 226 10.05 11.74 1.28
CA CYS A 226 11.23 11.36 2.03
C CYS A 226 12.45 12.09 1.46
N LEU A 227 12.98 13.04 2.21
CA LEU A 227 14.28 13.67 1.94
C LEU A 227 15.44 12.84 2.51
#